data_AF-A0A3B9K4Q6-F1
#
_entry.id   AF-A0A3B9K4Q6-F1
#
_cell.length_a   1.000
_cell.length_b   1.000
_cell.length_c   1.000
_cell.angle_alpha   90.00
_cell.angle_beta   90.00
_cell.angle_gamma   90.00
#
_symmetry.space_group_name_H-M   'P 1'
#
loop_
_entity.id
_entity.type
_entity.pdbx_description
1 polymer ?
#
loop_
_entity_poly.entity_id
_entity_poly.type
_entity_poly.pdbx_seq_one_letter_code
_entity_poly.pdbx_strand_id
1 'polypeptide(L)' 'MDVSKAVNAHFEAKKAEALVRYLLYTNNVVGIGDHSNIVEEAIKAIEDYEHAESCLKALSKV' A
#
# COMPACT_ATOMS: atom_id res chain seq x y z
N MET A 1 -11.80 -14.54 18.64
CA MET A 1 -11.38 -13.75 17.47
C MET A 1 -10.15 -14.45 16.91
N ASP A 2 -10.17 -14.81 15.63
CA ASP A 2 -9.09 -15.58 15.00
C ASP A 2 -7.94 -14.62 14.66
N VAL A 3 -6.80 -14.80 15.33
CA VAL A 3 -5.64 -13.91 15.20
C VAL A 3 -5.15 -13.89 13.75
N SER A 4 -5.16 -15.02 13.06
CA SER A 4 -4.74 -15.13 11.65
C SER A 4 -5.63 -14.32 10.72
N LYS A 5 -6.95 -14.29 10.99
CA LYS A 5 -7.88 -13.42 10.23
C LYS A 5 -7.60 -11.94 10.46
N ALA A 6 -7.28 -11.54 11.67
CA ALA A 6 -6.96 -10.15 11.98
C ALA A 6 -5.65 -9.70 11.29
N VAL A 7 -4.63 -10.56 11.29
CA VAL A 7 -3.35 -10.27 10.63
C VAL A 7 -3.52 -10.20 9.10
N ASN A 8 -4.28 -11.11 8.49
CA ASN A 8 -4.58 -11.04 7.06
C ASN A 8 -5.32 -9.74 6.69
N ALA A 9 -6.39 -9.40 7.44
CA ALA A 9 -7.16 -8.18 7.19
C ALA A 9 -6.30 -6.90 7.31
N HIS A 10 -5.34 -6.87 8.25
CA HIS A 10 -4.41 -5.75 8.39
C HIS A 10 -3.57 -5.53 7.12
N PHE A 11 -2.95 -6.59 6.59
CA PHE A 11 -2.10 -6.47 5.42
C PHE A 11 -2.88 -6.27 4.12
N GLU A 12 -4.10 -6.82 4.01
CA GLU A 12 -4.99 -6.51 2.89
C GLU A 12 -5.36 -5.02 2.86
N ALA A 13 -5.70 -4.44 4.02
CA ALA A 13 -5.99 -3.00 4.12
C ALA A 13 -4.76 -2.16 3.74
N LYS A 14 -3.57 -2.53 4.24
CA LYS A 14 -2.32 -1.83 3.90
C LYS A 14 -2.00 -1.87 2.41
N LYS A 15 -2.17 -3.03 1.77
CA LYS A 15 -2.00 -3.20 0.34
C LYS A 15 -2.95 -2.30 -0.46
N ALA A 16 -4.23 -2.26 -0.07
CA ALA A 16 -5.23 -1.43 -0.74
C ALA A 16 -4.95 0.08 -0.58
N GLU A 17 -4.59 0.53 0.62
CA GLU A 17 -4.22 1.92 0.92
C GLU A 17 -3.02 2.37 0.09
N ALA A 18 -1.97 1.54 0.04
CA ALA A 18 -0.76 1.80 -0.72
C ALA A 18 -1.04 1.94 -2.23
N LEU A 19 -1.89 1.06 -2.78
CA LEU A 19 -2.29 1.13 -4.18
C LEU A 19 -3.06 2.41 -4.50
N VAL A 20 -4.01 2.81 -3.65
CA VAL A 20 -4.77 4.06 -3.85
C VAL A 20 -3.85 5.28 -3.78
N ARG A 21 -2.90 5.31 -2.84
CA ARG A 21 -1.89 6.38 -2.75
C ARG A 21 -1.06 6.46 -4.03
N TYR A 22 -0.57 5.34 -4.54
CA TYR A 22 0.17 5.31 -5.79
C TYR A 22 -0.67 5.84 -6.97
N LEU A 23 -1.93 5.42 -7.09
CA LEU A 23 -2.84 5.90 -8.13
C LEU A 23 -3.17 7.38 -7.98
N LEU A 24 -3.27 7.90 -6.75
CA LEU A 24 -3.47 9.32 -6.50
C LEU A 24 -2.31 10.14 -7.06
N TYR A 25 -1.08 9.70 -6.83
CA TYR A 25 0.12 10.40 -7.31
C TYR A 25 0.38 10.26 -8.82
N THR A 26 -0.13 9.19 -9.44
CA THR A 26 0.14 8.89 -10.86
C THR A 26 -0.99 9.26 -11.81
N ASN A 27 -2.25 9.21 -11.36
CA ASN A 27 -3.43 9.39 -12.21
C ASN A 27 -4.26 10.65 -11.90
N ASN A 28 -4.02 11.33 -10.77
CA ASN A 28 -4.76 12.55 -10.44
C ASN A 28 -3.87 13.80 -10.53
N VAL A 29 -4.17 14.66 -11.51
CA VAL A 29 -3.49 15.94 -11.74
C VAL A 29 -3.57 16.87 -10.52
N VAL A 30 -4.58 16.68 -9.67
CA VAL A 30 -4.86 17.53 -8.49
C VAL A 30 -3.82 17.36 -7.36
N GLY A 31 -3.17 16.19 -7.26
CA GLY A 31 -2.15 15.92 -6.23
C GLY A 31 -0.75 16.44 -6.58
N ILE A 32 -0.55 16.89 -7.83
CA ILE A 32 0.75 17.33 -8.34
C ILE A 32 1.12 18.74 -7.84
N GLY A 33 0.14 19.52 -7.39
CA GLY A 33 0.36 20.90 -6.91
C GLY A 33 0.72 21.01 -5.42
N ASP A 34 0.33 20.04 -4.58
CA ASP A 34 0.35 20.17 -3.11
C ASP A 34 1.54 19.44 -2.44
N HIS A 35 2.19 18.51 -3.16
CA HIS A 35 3.31 17.74 -2.64
C HIS A 35 4.62 18.11 -3.35
N SER A 36 5.57 18.69 -2.60
CA SER A 36 6.89 19.08 -3.11
C SER A 36 7.71 17.93 -3.72
N ASN A 37 7.34 16.66 -3.48
CA ASN A 37 8.05 15.51 -4.02
C ASN A 37 7.13 14.28 -4.29
N ILE A 38 6.21 14.42 -5.25
CA ILE A 38 5.26 13.36 -5.65
C ILE A 38 5.96 12.05 -6.06
N VAL A 39 7.15 12.15 -6.66
CA VAL A 39 7.93 10.99 -7.09
C VAL A 39 8.35 10.15 -5.90
N GLU A 40 8.90 10.77 -4.86
CA GLU A 40 9.27 10.07 -3.62
C GLU A 40 8.05 9.42 -2.95
N GLU A 41 6.93 10.12 -2.93
CA GLU A 41 5.70 9.60 -2.32
C GLU A 41 5.10 8.43 -3.12
N ALA A 42 5.19 8.45 -4.46
CA ALA A 42 4.82 7.33 -5.30
C ALA A 42 5.75 6.13 -5.11
N ILE A 43 7.06 6.36 -4.92
CA ILE A 43 8.03 5.30 -4.60
C ILE A 43 7.67 4.64 -3.26
N LYS A 44 7.47 5.43 -2.20
CA LYS A 44 7.07 4.87 -0.90
C LYS A 44 5.77 4.09 -0.99
N ALA A 45 4.79 4.58 -1.76
CA ALA A 45 3.52 3.88 -1.94
C ALA A 45 3.69 2.51 -2.62
N ILE A 46 4.58 2.37 -3.61
CA ILE A 46 4.81 1.06 -4.23
C ILE A 46 5.65 0.13 -3.34
N GLU A 47 6.59 0.66 -2.54
CA GLU A 47 7.33 -0.09 -1.53
C GLU A 47 6.40 -0.65 -0.45
N ASP A 48 5.49 0.18 0.07
CA ASP A 48 4.46 -0.23 1.04
C ASP A 48 3.55 -1.33 0.48
N TYR A 49 3.18 -1.22 -0.80
CA TYR A 49 2.38 -2.23 -1.50
C TYR A 49 3.12 -3.58 -1.59
N GLU A 50 4.40 -3.55 -2.01
CA GLU A 50 5.23 -4.75 -2.14
C GLU A 50 5.40 -5.44 -0.79
N HIS A 51 5.73 -4.68 0.25
CA HIS A 51 5.90 -5.20 1.60
C HIS A 51 4.61 -5.87 2.11
N ALA A 52 3.45 -5.22 1.96
CA ALA A 52 2.17 -5.80 2.36
C ALA A 52 1.84 -7.08 1.58
N GLU A 53 2.14 -7.12 0.27
CA GLU A 53 1.96 -8.31 -0.55
C GLU A 53 2.90 -9.46 -0.13
N SER A 54 4.15 -9.15 0.21
CA SER A 54 5.13 -10.11 0.71
C SER A 54 4.69 -10.73 2.04
N CYS A 55 4.17 -9.92 2.97
CA CYS A 55 3.59 -10.40 4.21
C CYS A 55 2.39 -11.33 3.98
N LEU A 56 1.47 -10.98 3.09
CA LEU A 56 0.33 -11.85 2.73
C LEU A 56 0.79 -13.19 2.13
N LYS A 57 1.80 -13.17 1.24
CA LYS A 57 2.41 -14.38 0.68
C LYS A 57 3.11 -15.24 1.72
N ALA A 58 3.68 -14.63 2.76
CA ALA A 58 4.26 -15.36 3.88
C ALA A 58 3.16 -16.02 4.72
N LEU A 59 2.08 -15.30 5.02
CA LEU A 59 0.94 -15.80 5.79
C LEU A 59 0.21 -16.96 5.09
N SER A 60 0.17 -16.98 3.76
CA SER A 60 -0.43 -18.11 3.01
C SER A 60 0.39 -19.40 3.05
N LYS A 61 1.63 -19.35 3.56
CA LYS A 61 2.55 -20.49 3.65
C LYS A 61 2.67 -21.07 5.05
N VAL A 62 2.01 -20.46 6.03
CA VAL A 62 1.99 -20.86 7.45
C VAL A 62 0.61 -21.45 7.77
#